data_AF-A0A7K7AE16-F1
#
_entry.id   AF-A0A7K7AE16-F1
#
_cell.length_a   1.000
_cell.length_b   1.000
_cell.length_c   1.000
_cell.angle_alpha   90.00
_cell.angle_beta   90.00
_cell.angle_gamma   90.00
#
_symmetry.space_group_name_H-M   'P 1'
#
loop_
_entity.id
_entity.type
_entity.pdbx_description
1 polymer ?
#
loop_
_entity_poly.entity_id
_entity_poly.type
_entity_poly.pdbx_seq_one_letter_code
_entity_poly.pdbx_strand_id
1 'polypeptide(L)' 'DDLSYIEHIFEISRRPDLLTMVVQYRTHVLKISEEDDVDTKLTRIPSAKKYKDIIRQPSEEEIIKLAPPPKKA' A
#
# COMPACT_ATOMS: atom_id res chain seq x y z
N ASP A 1 -4.53 -0.73 -6.81
CA ASP A 1 -5.29 -1.61 -5.90
C ASP A 1 -6.14 -2.67 -6.58
N ASP A 2 -6.52 -2.54 -7.86
CA ASP A 2 -7.30 -3.59 -8.53
C ASP A 2 -6.42 -4.74 -9.08
N LEU A 3 -6.50 -5.90 -8.44
CA LEU A 3 -5.80 -7.14 -8.82
C LEU A 3 -6.75 -8.17 -9.48
N SER A 4 -8.01 -7.82 -9.71
CA SER A 4 -9.05 -8.76 -10.13
C SER A 4 -8.72 -9.44 -11.48
N TYR A 5 -8.16 -8.68 -12.43
CA TYR A 5 -7.79 -9.22 -13.73
C TYR A 5 -6.64 -10.22 -13.63
N ILE A 6 -5.60 -9.93 -12.84
CA ILE A 6 -4.44 -10.83 -12.71
C ILE A 6 -4.77 -12.06 -11.86
N GLU A 7 -5.63 -11.94 -10.84
CA GLU A 7 -6.18 -13.08 -10.10
C GLU A 7 -6.90 -14.04 -11.04
N HIS A 8 -7.76 -13.50 -11.92
CA HIS A 8 -8.47 -14.30 -12.92
C HIS A 8 -7.51 -15.02 -13.89
N ILE A 9 -6.44 -14.34 -14.35
CA ILE A 9 -5.43 -14.96 -15.21
C ILE A 9 -4.74 -16.15 -14.52
N PHE A 10 -4.41 -16.04 -13.23
CA PHE A 10 -3.77 -17.15 -12.50
C PHE A 10 -4.73 -18.31 -12.20
N GLU A 11 -6.01 -18.00 -11.99
CA GLU A 11 -7.07 -18.99 -11.84
C GLU A 11 -7.24 -19.83 -13.11
N ILE A 12 -7.38 -19.19 -14.29
CA ILE A 12 -7.51 -19.91 -15.56
C ILE A 12 -6.23 -20.65 -15.96
N SER A 13 -5.06 -20.13 -15.57
CA SER A 13 -3.75 -20.74 -15.85
C SER A 13 -3.45 -21.95 -14.97
N ARG A 14 -4.34 -22.30 -14.02
CA ARG A 14 -4.14 -23.39 -13.04
C ARG A 14 -2.83 -23.24 -12.25
N ARG A 15 -2.47 -22.00 -11.89
CA ARG A 15 -1.29 -21.66 -11.07
C ARG A 15 -1.71 -21.19 -9.68
N PRO A 16 -2.10 -22.13 -8.79
CA PRO A 16 -2.55 -21.79 -7.45
C PRO A 16 -1.44 -21.17 -6.58
N ASP A 17 -0.18 -21.44 -6.90
CA ASP A 17 0.99 -20.82 -6.26
C ASP A 17 1.00 -19.31 -6.44
N LEU A 18 0.85 -18.83 -7.69
CA LEU A 18 0.82 -17.40 -8.00
C LEU A 18 -0.49 -16.75 -7.52
N LEU A 19 -1.62 -17.43 -7.67
CA LEU A 19 -2.91 -16.95 -7.19
C LEU A 19 -2.89 -16.74 -5.66
N THR A 20 -2.30 -17.66 -4.91
CA THR A 20 -2.20 -17.54 -3.44
C THR A 20 -1.39 -16.32 -3.04
N MET A 21 -0.28 -16.03 -3.71
CA MET A 21 0.53 -14.84 -3.41
C MET A 21 -0.24 -13.54 -3.64
N VAL A 22 -0.98 -13.44 -4.75
CA VAL A 22 -1.78 -12.24 -5.07
C VAL A 22 -2.92 -12.06 -4.06
N VAL A 23 -3.61 -13.14 -3.70
CA VAL A 23 -4.69 -13.09 -2.71
C VAL A 23 -4.16 -12.73 -1.32
N GLN A 24 -2.99 -13.25 -0.93
CA GLN A 24 -2.32 -12.87 0.32
C GLN A 24 -1.95 -11.39 0.31
N TYR A 25 -1.37 -10.88 -0.77
CA TYR A 25 -1.03 -9.47 -0.91
C TYR A 25 -2.27 -8.57 -0.82
N ARG A 26 -3.36 -8.93 -1.51
CA ARG A 26 -4.63 -8.19 -1.46
C ARG A 26 -5.19 -8.12 -0.04
N THR A 27 -5.11 -9.22 0.71
CA THR A 27 -5.67 -9.29 2.07
C THR A 27 -4.78 -8.68 3.15
N HIS A 28 -3.46 -8.72 3.00
CA HIS A 28 -2.52 -8.29 4.04
C HIS A 28 -1.89 -6.93 3.76
N VAL A 29 -1.69 -6.53 2.51
CA VAL A 29 -1.01 -5.26 2.20
C VAL A 29 -2.04 -4.19 1.87
N LEU A 30 -2.94 -4.50 0.94
CA LEU A 30 -3.91 -3.51 0.48
C LEU A 30 -5.01 -3.23 1.52
N LYS A 31 -5.56 -4.26 2.18
CA LYS A 31 -6.56 -4.03 3.25
C LYS A 31 -5.99 -3.28 4.46
N ILE A 32 -4.76 -3.60 4.89
CA ILE A 32 -4.14 -2.91 6.02
C ILE A 32 -3.87 -1.45 5.65
N SER A 33 -3.38 -1.19 4.43
CA SER A 33 -3.18 0.17 3.93
C SER A 33 -4.48 0.98 3.83
N GLU A 34 -5.62 0.34 3.53
CA GLU A 34 -6.93 1.01 3.52
C GLU A 34 -7.44 1.27 4.95
N GLU A 35 -7.26 0.34 5.89
CA GLU A 35 -7.68 0.48 7.29
C GLU A 35 -6.90 1.58 8.04
N ASP A 36 -5.59 1.71 7.81
CA ASP A 36 -4.76 2.79 8.37
C ASP A 36 -5.21 4.19 7.89
N ASP A 37 -5.78 4.30 6.69
CA ASP A 37 -6.36 5.53 6.17
C ASP A 37 -7.73 5.86 6.82
N VAL A 38 -8.47 4.89 7.37
CA VAL A 38 -9.75 5.12 8.05
C VAL A 38 -9.54 5.67 9.46
N ASP A 39 -8.52 5.20 10.19
CA ASP A 39 -8.25 5.63 11.57
C ASP A 39 -7.86 7.13 11.64
N THR A 40 -7.26 7.67 10.58
CA THR A 40 -6.97 9.12 10.46
C THR A 40 -8.19 10.00 10.14
N LYS A 41 -9.31 9.40 9.69
CA LYS A 41 -10.53 10.14 9.29
C LYS A 41 -11.48 10.37 10.47
N LEU A 42 -11.35 9.60 11.57
CA LEU A 42 -12.27 9.65 12.70
C LEU A 42 -12.12 10.91 13.60
N THR A 43 -11.06 11.72 13.41
CA THR A 43 -10.82 12.95 14.21
C THR A 43 -10.95 14.27 13.43
N ARG A 44 -11.44 14.29 12.19
CA ARG A 44 -11.32 15.50 11.35
C ARG A 44 -12.61 16.33 11.21
N ILE A 45 -12.61 17.42 11.97
CA ILE A 45 -13.52 18.58 11.99
C ILE A 45 -13.83 19.12 10.57
N PRO A 46 -15.06 19.65 10.29
CA PRO A 46 -15.66 19.76 8.94
C PRO A 46 -15.13 20.87 8.02
N SER A 47 -14.06 21.59 8.34
CA SER A 47 -13.56 22.70 7.52
C SER A 47 -12.48 22.30 6.50
N ALA A 48 -12.19 21.00 6.35
CA ALA A 48 -11.06 20.49 5.60
C ALA A 48 -11.29 20.39 4.07
N LYS A 49 -11.60 21.51 3.41
CA LYS A 49 -11.16 21.74 2.03
C LYS A 49 -9.96 22.68 2.06
N LYS A 50 -8.80 22.16 2.50
CA LYS A 50 -7.52 22.85 2.30
C LYS A 50 -6.93 22.33 0.98
N TYR A 51 -6.84 23.25 0.02
CA TYR A 51 -6.26 23.04 -1.31
C TYR A 51 -4.81 22.55 -1.21
N LYS A 52 -4.38 21.82 -2.24
CA LYS A 52 -3.11 21.11 -2.38
C LYS A 52 -1.88 22.05 -2.53
N ASP A 53 -1.67 22.98 -1.61
CA ASP A 53 -0.50 23.88 -1.66
C ASP A 53 0.59 23.52 -0.64
N ILE A 54 0.35 22.50 0.19
CA ILE A 54 1.38 21.96 1.07
C ILE A 54 1.95 20.74 0.35
N ILE A 55 3.09 20.92 -0.32
CA ILE A 55 3.92 19.79 -0.75
C ILE A 55 4.22 18.99 0.51
N ARG A 56 3.53 17.85 0.67
CA ARG A 56 3.89 16.85 1.67
C ARG A 56 5.24 16.29 1.24
N GLN A 57 6.32 16.92 1.72
CA GLN A 57 7.59 16.21 1.80
C GLN A 57 7.36 15.08 2.81
N PRO A 58 7.57 13.81 2.44
CA PRO A 58 7.60 12.75 3.45
C PRO A 58 8.67 13.15 4.49
N SER A 59 8.32 13.15 5.77
CA SER A 59 9.26 13.54 6.82
C SER A 59 10.45 12.58 6.80
N GLU A 60 11.68 13.09 6.99
CA GLU A 60 12.89 12.23 7.03
C GLU A 60 12.82 11.17 8.15
N GLU A 61 11.94 11.36 9.13
CA GLU A 61 11.66 10.44 10.24
C GLU A 61 10.81 9.23 9.83
N GLU A 62 10.06 9.31 8.73
CA GLU A 62 9.29 8.20 8.12
C GLU A 62 10.13 7.42 7.11
N ILE A 63 11.34 7.90 6.78
CA ILE A 63 12.34 7.12 6.06
C ILE A 63 12.88 6.09 7.05
N ILE A 64 12.19 4.95 7.12
CA ILE A 64 12.69 3.70 7.69
C ILE A 64 14.17 3.60 7.33
N LYS A 65 15.07 3.58 8.33
CA LYS A 65 16.52 3.45 8.13
C LYS A 65 16.77 2.27 7.18
N LEU A 66 16.96 2.61 5.89
CA LEU A 66 17.13 1.63 4.83
C LEU A 66 18.45 0.91 5.09
N ALA A 67 18.44 -0.41 4.94
CA ALA A 67 19.66 -1.20 5.06
C ALA A 67 20.77 -0.56 4.22
N PRO A 68 22.01 -0.46 4.76
CA PRO A 68 23.09 0.21 4.05
C PRO A 68 23.30 -0.43 2.68
N PRO A 69 23.58 0.37 1.63
CA PRO A 69 23.71 -0.14 0.27
C PRO A 69 24.82 -1.21 0.20
N PRO A 70 24.65 -2.23 -0.64
CA PRO A 70 25.64 -3.30 -0.76
C PRO A 70 27.00 -2.73 -1.16
N LYS A 71 28.06 -3.10 -0.42
CA LYS A 71 29.43 -2.68 -0.75
C LYS A 71 29.84 -3.33 -2.08
N LYS A 72 30.37 -2.54 -3.01
CA LYS A 72 31.00 -3.08 -4.23
C LYS A 72 32.17 -4.00 -3.82
N ALA A 73 32.24 -5.17 -4.46
CA ALA A 73 33.35 -6.11 -4.33
C ALA A 73 34.62 -5.57 -5.02
#